data_AF-A0A813L3T2-F1
#
_entry.id   AF-A0A813L3T2-F1
#
_cell.length_a   1.000
_cell.length_b   1.000
_cell.length_c   1.000
_cell.angle_alpha   90.00
_cell.angle_beta   90.00
_cell.angle_gamma   90.00
#
_symmetry.space_group_name_H-M   'P 1'
#
loop_
_entity.id
_entity.type
_entity.pdbx_description
1 polymer ?
#
loop_
_entity_poly.entity_id
_entity_poly.type
_entity_poly.pdbx_seq_one_letter_code
_entity_poly.pdbx_strand_id
1 'polypeptide(L)'
;AVISSSPDVVQREAIAAKFKELVAQGASPQEAALQAIKLVRQSAAGSAGRSAAEADMASPAPLSAPPEEVDVLCPAGPYTCFICTEAKESFERFLPHRCSVMPETLCCRSCFVAWVESQIDGDSAAIKCCHCDSTLEPAIVSRLVDAEHWQRYCSSALHRTLKQDAHFIWCPKCAGGGWVDANQPLSKCGWTCP
;
A
#
# COMPACT_ATOMS: atom_id res chain seq x y z
N ALA A 1 -22.20 -31.21 -4.24
CA ALA A 1 -22.50 -29.78 -4.48
C ALA A 1 -21.29 -29.18 -5.16
N VAL A 2 -21.40 -28.83 -6.44
CA VAL A 2 -20.31 -28.21 -7.21
C VAL A 2 -20.35 -26.72 -6.88
N ILE A 3 -19.33 -26.23 -6.18
CA ILE A 3 -19.14 -24.80 -5.92
C ILE A 3 -18.69 -24.20 -7.26
N SER A 4 -19.64 -23.85 -8.12
CA SER A 4 -19.36 -22.99 -9.26
C SER A 4 -19.05 -21.60 -8.71
N SER A 5 -17.78 -21.32 -8.48
CA SER A 5 -17.30 -19.98 -8.17
C SER A 5 -17.75 -19.04 -9.28
N SER A 6 -18.59 -18.07 -8.95
CA SER A 6 -19.03 -17.03 -9.89
C SER A 6 -17.80 -16.38 -10.52
N PRO A 7 -17.83 -16.04 -11.83
CA PRO A 7 -16.68 -15.45 -12.54
C PRO A 7 -16.13 -14.20 -11.83
N ASP A 8 -16.95 -13.52 -11.04
CA ASP A 8 -16.61 -12.29 -10.32
C ASP A 8 -15.80 -12.53 -9.03
N VAL A 9 -16.00 -13.66 -8.35
CA VAL A 9 -15.17 -14.06 -7.18
C VAL A 9 -13.76 -14.38 -7.65
N VAL A 10 -13.65 -15.06 -8.79
CA VAL A 10 -12.37 -15.39 -9.44
C VAL A 10 -11.61 -14.12 -9.83
N GLN A 11 -12.31 -13.08 -10.29
CA GLN A 11 -11.68 -11.79 -10.63
C GLN A 11 -11.12 -11.07 -9.40
N ARG A 12 -11.85 -11.01 -8.29
CA ARG A 12 -11.35 -10.41 -7.04
C ARG A 12 -10.13 -11.14 -6.51
N GLU A 13 -10.17 -12.47 -6.47
CA GLU A 13 -9.04 -13.29 -6.06
C GLU A 13 -7.84 -13.10 -6.99
N ALA A 14 -8.06 -12.99 -8.30
CA ALA A 14 -7.02 -12.70 -9.27
C ALA A 14 -6.38 -11.31 -9.06
N ILE A 15 -7.18 -10.27 -8.79
CA ILE A 15 -6.67 -8.92 -8.47
C ILE A 15 -5.87 -8.97 -7.19
N ALA A 16 -6.38 -9.60 -6.13
CA ALA A 16 -5.70 -9.71 -4.85
C ALA A 16 -4.39 -10.49 -4.96
N ALA A 17 -4.36 -11.57 -5.77
CA ALA A 17 -3.15 -12.34 -6.04
C ALA A 17 -2.11 -11.50 -6.80
N LYS A 18 -2.53 -10.80 -7.87
CA LYS A 18 -1.63 -9.92 -8.64
C LYS A 18 -1.13 -8.73 -7.83
N PHE A 19 -1.99 -8.15 -7.00
CA PHE A 19 -1.63 -7.09 -6.08
C PHE A 19 -0.53 -7.56 -5.11
N LYS A 20 -0.71 -8.72 -4.46
CA LYS A 20 0.29 -9.28 -3.54
C LYS A 20 1.61 -9.56 -4.23
N GLU A 21 1.58 -10.08 -5.46
CA GLU A 21 2.76 -10.31 -6.28
C GLU A 21 3.53 -9.00 -6.56
N LEU A 22 2.83 -7.95 -6.99
CA LEU A 22 3.44 -6.65 -7.30
C LEU A 22 4.01 -5.96 -6.05
N VAL A 23 3.31 -6.03 -4.92
CA VAL A 23 3.83 -5.53 -3.64
C VAL A 23 5.08 -6.31 -3.22
N ALA A 24 5.11 -7.63 -3.42
CA ALA A 24 6.29 -8.45 -3.14
C ALA A 24 7.47 -8.13 -4.08
N GLN A 25 7.19 -7.65 -5.30
CA GLN A 25 8.20 -7.17 -6.26
C GLN A 25 8.68 -5.73 -5.97
N GLY A 26 8.16 -5.09 -4.92
CA GLY A 26 8.60 -3.77 -4.46
C GLY A 26 7.78 -2.59 -5.01
N ALA A 27 6.66 -2.83 -5.70
CA ALA A 27 5.76 -1.75 -6.10
C ALA A 27 5.08 -1.12 -4.88
N SER A 28 4.80 0.19 -4.93
CA SER A 28 3.98 0.82 -3.89
C SER A 28 2.57 0.20 -3.87
N PRO A 29 1.89 0.11 -2.71
CA PRO A 29 0.52 -0.40 -2.67
C PRO A 29 -0.44 0.32 -3.62
N GLN A 30 -0.26 1.63 -3.82
CA GLN A 30 -1.11 2.41 -4.72
C GLN A 30 -0.86 2.05 -6.20
N GLU A 31 0.42 1.94 -6.62
CA GLU A 31 0.77 1.53 -7.98
C GLU A 31 0.43 0.06 -8.24
N ALA A 32 0.69 -0.81 -7.28
CA ALA A 32 0.36 -2.23 -7.35
C ALA A 32 -1.14 -2.45 -7.53
N ALA A 33 -2.00 -1.67 -6.84
CA ALA A 33 -3.44 -1.73 -7.01
C ALA A 33 -3.87 -1.34 -8.44
N LEU A 34 -3.34 -0.24 -8.96
CA LEU A 34 -3.64 0.22 -10.33
C LEU A 34 -3.17 -0.79 -11.39
N GLN A 35 -1.95 -1.32 -11.24
CA GLN A 35 -1.39 -2.30 -12.16
C GLN A 35 -2.13 -3.65 -12.11
N ALA A 36 -2.47 -4.13 -10.91
CA ALA A 36 -3.23 -5.38 -10.75
C ALA A 36 -4.60 -5.29 -11.44
N ILE A 37 -5.33 -4.18 -11.25
CA ILE A 37 -6.60 -3.91 -11.93
C ILE A 37 -6.42 -3.93 -13.45
N LYS A 38 -5.40 -3.23 -13.97
CA LYS A 38 -5.13 -3.16 -15.41
C LYS A 38 -4.83 -4.53 -16.01
N LEU A 39 -3.98 -5.33 -15.35
CA LEU A 39 -3.59 -6.65 -15.83
C LEU A 39 -4.77 -7.63 -15.87
N VAL A 40 -5.59 -7.66 -14.81
CA VAL A 40 -6.76 -8.54 -14.77
C VAL A 40 -7.77 -8.14 -15.85
N ARG A 41 -8.00 -6.84 -16.07
CA ARG A 41 -8.85 -6.34 -17.16
C ARG A 41 -8.37 -6.76 -18.55
N GLN A 42 -7.06 -6.63 -18.81
CA GLN A 42 -6.48 -7.05 -20.08
C GLN A 42 -6.60 -8.57 -20.29
N SER A 43 -6.44 -9.38 -19.23
CA SER A 43 -6.62 -10.82 -19.30
C SER A 43 -8.09 -11.24 -19.53
N ALA A 44 -9.05 -10.49 -18.99
CA ALA A 44 -10.47 -10.71 -19.22
C ALA A 44 -10.87 -10.34 -20.67
N ALA A 45 -10.35 -9.23 -21.20
CA ALA A 45 -10.59 -8.80 -22.59
C ALA A 45 -9.82 -9.65 -23.62
N GLY A 46 -8.66 -10.19 -23.27
CA GLY A 46 -7.80 -11.00 -24.13
C GLY A 46 -8.31 -12.43 -24.39
N SER A 47 -9.42 -12.84 -23.76
CA SER A 47 -10.06 -14.13 -24.05
C SER A 47 -10.76 -14.19 -25.42
N ALA A 48 -10.78 -13.08 -26.17
CA ALA A 48 -11.26 -13.00 -27.57
C ALA A 48 -10.16 -12.87 -28.64
N GLY A 49 -8.87 -12.99 -28.28
CA GLY A 49 -7.80 -12.83 -29.26
C GLY A 49 -6.46 -13.37 -28.79
N ARG A 50 -6.23 -14.68 -29.00
CA ARG A 50 -4.86 -15.21 -29.02
C ARG A 50 -4.16 -14.71 -30.27
N SER A 51 -3.03 -14.03 -30.08
CA SER A 51 -1.85 -14.38 -30.88
C SER A 51 -0.59 -14.15 -30.06
N ALA A 52 0.30 -15.12 -30.18
CA ALA A 52 1.59 -15.21 -29.52
C ALA A 52 2.65 -14.32 -30.19
N ALA A 53 3.74 -14.10 -29.45
CA ALA A 53 5.08 -13.59 -29.78
C ALA A 53 5.42 -12.44 -28.81
N GLU A 54 6.61 -12.29 -28.23
CA GLU A 54 7.85 -13.04 -28.29
C GLU A 54 8.68 -12.63 -27.08
N ALA A 55 9.69 -13.44 -26.74
CA ALA A 55 10.68 -13.13 -25.74
C ALA A 55 11.48 -11.88 -26.13
N ASP A 56 11.84 -11.04 -25.16
CA ASP A 56 13.06 -10.25 -25.29
C ASP A 56 13.72 -10.01 -23.92
N MET A 57 15.03 -10.21 -23.94
CA MET A 57 15.94 -10.14 -22.81
C MET A 57 16.17 -8.69 -22.37
N ALA A 58 16.13 -8.43 -21.06
CA ALA A 58 17.01 -7.41 -20.48
C ALA A 58 17.22 -7.64 -18.97
N SER A 59 18.43 -8.03 -18.62
CA SER A 59 19.06 -7.78 -17.32
C SER A 59 20.56 -7.59 -17.59
N PRO A 60 21.34 -6.87 -16.76
CA PRO A 60 20.98 -6.14 -15.54
C PRO A 60 21.41 -4.66 -15.57
N ALA A 61 20.87 -3.83 -14.69
CA ALA A 61 21.45 -2.55 -14.30
C ALA A 61 21.88 -2.61 -12.82
N PRO A 62 22.99 -1.98 -12.45
CA PRO A 62 23.76 -2.33 -11.26
C PRO A 62 23.09 -1.87 -9.96
N LEU A 63 23.27 -2.69 -8.93
CA LEU A 63 23.06 -2.36 -7.53
C LEU A 63 23.73 -1.02 -7.21
N SER A 64 22.91 0.00 -7.01
CA SER A 64 23.35 1.26 -6.41
C SER A 64 23.79 0.97 -4.98
N ALA A 65 25.00 1.42 -4.67
CA ALA A 65 25.65 1.30 -3.38
C ALA A 65 24.73 1.73 -2.22
N PRO A 66 24.90 1.17 -1.01
CA PRO A 66 24.24 1.70 0.17
C PRO A 66 24.58 3.20 0.29
N PRO A 67 23.59 4.06 0.61
CA PRO A 67 23.87 5.46 0.83
C PRO A 67 24.87 5.58 1.97
N GLU A 68 26.04 6.18 1.69
CA GLU A 68 26.99 6.55 2.71
C GLU A 68 26.24 7.32 3.80
N GLU A 69 26.35 6.82 5.04
CA GLU A 69 25.85 7.46 6.23
C GLU A 69 26.61 8.77 6.40
N VAL A 70 26.07 9.84 5.82
CA VAL A 70 26.51 11.20 6.12
C VAL A 70 26.11 11.43 7.57
N ASP A 71 27.08 11.31 8.47
CA ASP A 71 26.99 11.66 9.88
C ASP A 71 26.53 13.13 9.98
N VAL A 72 25.22 13.31 10.06
CA VAL A 72 24.63 14.61 10.38
C VAL A 72 25.14 14.93 11.79
N LEU A 73 25.95 15.99 11.93
CA LEU A 73 26.39 16.50 13.22
C LEU A 73 25.17 16.91 14.05
N CYS A 74 24.56 15.94 14.71
CA CYS A 74 23.46 16.14 15.62
C CYS A 74 24.06 16.44 16.99
N PRO A 75 23.53 17.42 17.74
CA PRO A 75 24.04 17.74 19.07
C PRO A 75 24.01 16.48 19.93
N ALA A 76 25.18 16.03 20.39
CA ALA A 76 25.30 14.89 21.28
C ALA A 76 24.61 15.23 22.60
N GLY A 77 23.62 14.44 23.00
CA GLY A 77 22.92 14.65 24.27
C GLY A 77 21.49 14.11 24.29
N PRO A 78 20.88 14.04 25.48
CA PRO A 78 19.48 13.69 25.62
C PRO A 78 18.62 14.73 24.89
N TYR A 79 17.45 14.30 24.43
CA TYR A 79 16.46 15.16 23.80
C TYR A 79 15.08 14.89 24.38
N THR A 80 14.18 15.85 24.29
CA THR A 80 12.79 15.65 24.70
C THR A 80 11.96 15.30 23.48
N CYS A 81 11.27 14.16 23.52
CA CYS A 81 10.35 13.80 22.45
C CYS A 81 9.16 14.76 22.44
N PHE A 82 8.84 15.37 21.29
CA PHE A 82 7.74 16.34 21.23
C PHE A 82 6.33 15.71 21.35
N ILE A 83 6.21 14.40 21.14
CA ILE A 83 4.94 13.66 21.25
C ILE A 83 4.71 13.19 22.69
N CYS A 84 5.62 12.39 23.26
CA CYS A 84 5.45 11.87 24.63
C CYS A 84 6.00 12.80 25.72
N THR A 85 6.71 13.87 25.37
CA THR A 85 7.36 14.82 26.31
C THR A 85 8.43 14.21 27.23
N GLU A 86 8.81 12.96 27.01
CA GLU A 86 9.84 12.28 27.78
C GLU A 86 11.25 12.64 27.29
N ALA A 87 12.21 12.69 28.22
CA ALA A 87 13.62 12.71 27.89
C ALA A 87 14.04 11.35 27.32
N LYS A 88 14.79 11.39 26.23
CA LYS A 88 15.25 10.25 25.45
C LYS A 88 16.72 10.38 25.16
N GLU A 89 17.38 9.25 25.07
CA GLU A 89 18.81 9.19 24.77
C GLU A 89 19.06 9.45 23.28
N SER A 90 20.24 9.94 22.93
CA SER A 90 20.53 10.31 21.53
C SER A 90 20.38 9.16 20.53
N PHE A 91 20.54 7.91 20.97
CA PHE A 91 20.36 6.72 20.12
C PHE A 91 18.89 6.37 19.84
N GLU A 92 17.94 6.91 20.61
CA GLU A 92 16.50 6.70 20.41
C GLU A 92 15.91 7.67 19.38
N ARG A 93 16.73 8.63 18.91
CA ARG A 93 16.36 9.60 17.88
C ARG A 93 15.99 8.85 16.61
N PHE A 94 14.83 9.21 16.07
CA PHE A 94 14.31 8.53 14.90
C PHE A 94 13.88 9.51 13.82
N LEU A 95 14.57 9.48 12.69
CA LEU A 95 14.28 10.24 11.47
C LEU A 95 14.21 9.28 10.29
N PRO A 96 13.00 8.76 9.96
CA PRO A 96 12.84 7.68 8.96
C PRO A 96 13.09 8.12 7.52
N HIS A 97 13.09 9.44 7.29
CA HIS A 97 13.45 10.04 6.01
C HIS A 97 14.16 11.36 6.30
N ARG A 98 14.98 11.83 5.35
CA ARG A 98 15.57 13.17 5.41
C ARG A 98 14.43 14.17 5.26
N CYS A 99 13.83 14.57 6.38
CA CYS A 99 12.96 15.73 6.41
C CYS A 99 13.73 16.87 5.72
N SER A 100 13.15 17.47 4.70
CA SER A 100 13.78 18.57 3.94
C SER A 100 14.11 19.76 4.84
N VAL A 101 13.43 19.86 5.98
CA VAL A 101 13.70 20.78 7.08
C VAL A 101 14.24 19.96 8.24
N MET A 102 15.43 20.32 8.75
CA MET A 102 15.93 19.78 10.01
C MET A 102 14.91 20.13 11.10
N PRO A 103 14.23 19.14 11.70
CA PRO A 103 13.13 19.46 12.60
C PRO A 103 13.69 20.05 13.90
N GLU A 104 13.15 21.19 14.32
CA GLU A 104 13.50 21.83 15.60
C GLU A 104 13.11 20.95 16.80
N THR A 105 12.12 20.08 16.58
CA THR A 105 11.59 19.14 17.55
C THR A 105 11.93 17.71 17.14
N LEU A 106 12.36 16.86 18.07
CA LEU A 106 12.73 15.47 17.78
C LEU A 106 11.66 14.49 18.26
N CYS A 107 11.42 13.41 17.50
CA CYS A 107 10.53 12.31 17.88
C CYS A 107 11.34 11.08 18.32
N CYS A 108 10.83 10.31 19.28
CA CYS A 108 11.33 8.96 19.53
C CYS A 108 10.71 7.95 18.59
N ARG A 109 11.42 6.83 18.36
CA ARG A 109 10.97 5.78 17.45
C ARG A 109 9.57 5.26 17.80
N SER A 110 9.28 5.01 19.07
CA SER A 110 7.99 4.46 19.49
C SER A 110 6.82 5.41 19.18
N CYS A 111 6.98 6.70 19.46
CA CYS A 111 5.96 7.70 19.13
C CYS A 111 5.81 7.88 17.62
N PHE A 112 6.89 7.78 16.85
CA PHE A 112 6.82 7.84 15.40
C PHE A 112 6.04 6.65 14.82
N VAL A 113 6.33 5.43 15.29
CA VAL A 113 5.62 4.22 14.86
C VAL A 113 4.13 4.32 15.22
N ALA A 114 3.81 4.69 16.46
CA ALA A 114 2.42 4.88 16.89
C ALA A 114 1.68 5.95 16.04
N TRP A 115 2.38 7.02 15.65
CA TRP A 115 1.83 8.02 14.73
C TRP A 115 1.51 7.43 13.35
N VAL A 116 2.41 6.61 12.79
CA VAL A 116 2.17 5.93 11.51
C VAL A 116 1.00 4.95 11.62
N GLU A 117 0.96 4.14 12.67
CA GLU A 117 -0.13 3.19 12.94
C GLU A 117 -1.48 3.91 13.08
N SER A 118 -1.52 5.05 13.78
CA SER A 118 -2.74 5.85 13.91
C SER A 118 -3.29 6.35 12.57
N GLN A 119 -2.41 6.65 11.60
CA GLN A 119 -2.82 7.06 10.26
C GLN A 119 -3.35 5.88 9.44
N ILE A 120 -2.78 4.68 9.63
CA ILE A 120 -3.26 3.44 9.03
C ILE A 120 -4.66 3.09 9.57
N ASP A 121 -4.84 3.14 10.88
CA ASP A 121 -6.13 2.87 11.54
C ASP A 121 -7.19 3.93 11.17
N GLY A 122 -6.77 5.16 10.91
CA GLY A 122 -7.61 6.23 10.37
C GLY A 122 -7.94 6.12 8.87
N ASP A 123 -7.53 5.04 8.19
CA ASP A 123 -7.72 4.83 6.74
C ASP A 123 -7.15 6.00 5.89
N SER A 124 -6.02 6.57 6.32
CA SER A 124 -5.39 7.69 5.61
C SER A 124 -4.92 7.25 4.22
N ALA A 125 -5.22 8.08 3.21
CA ALA A 125 -4.84 7.81 1.82
C ALA A 125 -3.32 7.81 1.60
N ALA A 126 -2.62 8.65 2.35
CA ALA A 126 -1.17 8.79 2.36
C ALA A 126 -0.68 8.91 3.80
N ILE A 127 0.38 8.19 4.15
CA ILE A 127 1.00 8.25 5.46
C ILE A 127 1.99 9.40 5.49
N LYS A 128 1.81 10.35 6.38
CA LYS A 128 2.64 11.55 6.51
C LYS A 128 3.59 11.47 7.70
N CYS A 129 4.74 12.12 7.57
CA CYS A 129 5.63 12.37 8.69
C CYS A 129 5.01 13.34 9.70
N CYS A 130 5.15 13.05 11.00
CA CYS A 130 4.71 13.93 12.09
C CYS A 130 5.48 15.26 12.21
N HIS A 131 6.56 15.46 11.45
CA HIS A 131 7.40 16.67 11.53
C HIS A 131 7.20 17.65 10.38
N CYS A 132 7.08 17.14 9.15
CA CYS A 132 7.14 17.96 7.93
C CYS A 132 5.99 17.70 6.97
N ASP A 133 4.97 16.93 7.39
CA ASP A 133 3.80 16.51 6.59
C ASP A 133 4.13 15.81 5.26
N SER A 134 5.41 15.49 5.02
CA SER A 134 5.84 14.81 3.81
C SER A 134 5.33 13.38 3.81
N THR A 135 4.85 12.93 2.65
CA THR A 135 4.37 11.56 2.46
C THR A 135 5.55 10.60 2.58
N LEU A 136 5.43 9.62 3.48
CA LEU A 136 6.41 8.56 3.63
C LEU A 136 6.31 7.57 2.49
N GLU A 137 7.46 7.13 1.99
CA GLU A 137 7.49 6.08 0.98
C GLU A 137 6.97 4.76 1.57
N PRO A 138 6.24 3.95 0.79
CA PRO A 138 5.73 2.67 1.26
C PRO A 138 6.80 1.72 1.78
N ALA A 139 8.01 1.77 1.19
CA ALA A 139 9.14 0.96 1.64
C ALA A 139 9.64 1.36 3.04
N ILE A 140 9.43 2.62 3.45
CA ILE A 140 9.72 3.08 4.82
C ILE A 140 8.59 2.62 5.74
N VAL A 141 7.33 2.81 5.33
CA VAL A 141 6.16 2.40 6.12
C VAL A 141 6.19 0.89 6.42
N SER A 142 6.50 0.04 5.44
CA SER A 142 6.56 -1.42 5.62
C SER A 142 7.66 -1.88 6.59
N ARG A 143 8.72 -1.10 6.78
CA ARG A 143 9.79 -1.36 7.74
C ARG A 143 9.49 -0.84 9.15
N LEU A 144 8.50 0.05 9.25
CA LEU A 144 8.15 0.73 10.51
C LEU A 144 7.09 0.00 11.31
N VAL A 145 6.07 -0.51 10.62
CA VAL A 145 4.90 -1.12 11.25
C VAL A 145 4.99 -2.65 11.22
N ASP A 146 4.19 -3.29 12.07
CA ASP A 146 4.06 -4.74 12.04
C ASP A 146 3.33 -5.26 10.77
N ALA A 147 3.33 -6.58 10.61
CA ALA A 147 2.70 -7.22 9.46
C ALA A 147 1.18 -6.98 9.38
N GLU A 148 0.51 -6.84 10.52
CA GLU A 148 -0.94 -6.64 10.58
C GLU A 148 -1.32 -5.24 10.06
N HIS A 149 -0.67 -4.20 10.58
CA HIS A 149 -0.85 -2.82 10.15
C HIS A 149 -0.44 -2.64 8.68
N TRP A 150 0.66 -3.27 8.26
CA TRP A 150 1.06 -3.25 6.85
C TRP A 150 -0.01 -3.87 5.94
N GLN A 151 -0.59 -5.01 6.34
CA GLN A 151 -1.66 -5.66 5.60
C GLN A 151 -2.95 -4.82 5.56
N ARG A 152 -3.30 -4.14 6.66
CA ARG A 152 -4.43 -3.20 6.70
C ARG A 152 -4.20 -2.03 5.75
N TYR A 153 -3.01 -1.43 5.76
CA TYR A 153 -2.65 -0.35 4.86
C TYR A 153 -2.78 -0.78 3.38
N CYS A 154 -2.25 -1.95 3.04
CA CYS A 154 -2.34 -2.52 1.70
C CYS A 154 -3.80 -2.79 1.27
N SER A 155 -4.60 -3.37 2.15
CA SER A 155 -6.02 -3.67 1.88
C SER A 155 -6.81 -2.39 1.65
N SER A 156 -6.53 -1.35 2.45
CA SER A 156 -7.17 -0.04 2.35
C SER A 156 -6.79 0.68 1.05
N ALA A 157 -5.51 0.64 0.66
CA ALA A 157 -5.05 1.17 -0.63
C ALA A 157 -5.76 0.49 -1.82
N LEU A 158 -5.88 -0.84 -1.78
CA LEU A 158 -6.62 -1.60 -2.80
C LEU A 158 -8.10 -1.20 -2.82
N HIS A 159 -8.76 -1.14 -1.66
CA HIS A 159 -10.17 -0.74 -1.56
C HIS A 159 -10.42 0.67 -2.08
N ARG A 160 -9.59 1.64 -1.73
CA ARG A 160 -9.70 3.02 -2.23
C ARG A 160 -9.57 3.06 -3.76
N THR A 161 -8.62 2.31 -4.31
CA THR A 161 -8.41 2.25 -5.76
C THR A 161 -9.60 1.61 -6.47
N LEU A 162 -10.13 0.51 -5.94
CA LEU A 162 -11.31 -0.15 -6.48
C LEU A 162 -12.57 0.73 -6.37
N LYS A 163 -12.73 1.50 -5.29
CA LYS A 163 -13.87 2.44 -5.15
C LYS A 163 -13.83 3.60 -6.17
N GLN A 164 -12.66 3.97 -6.68
CA GLN A 164 -12.54 5.01 -7.71
C GLN A 164 -12.89 4.48 -9.11
N ASP A 165 -12.99 3.17 -9.28
CA ASP A 165 -13.33 2.55 -10.54
C ASP A 165 -14.85 2.57 -10.77
N ALA A 166 -15.30 3.31 -11.78
CA ALA A 166 -16.72 3.48 -12.09
C ALA A 166 -17.46 2.16 -12.38
N HIS A 167 -16.73 1.13 -12.79
CA HIS A 167 -17.31 -0.18 -13.10
C HIS A 167 -17.22 -1.15 -11.93
N PHE A 168 -16.58 -0.79 -10.82
CA PHE A 168 -16.44 -1.68 -9.68
C PHE A 168 -17.45 -1.32 -8.60
N ILE A 169 -18.25 -2.30 -8.18
CA ILE A 169 -19.28 -2.10 -7.16
C ILE A 169 -18.98 -2.95 -5.94
N TRP A 170 -19.07 -2.31 -4.78
CA TRP A 170 -18.99 -2.95 -3.48
C TRP A 170 -20.39 -3.24 -2.95
N CYS A 171 -20.59 -4.47 -2.46
CA CYS A 171 -21.77 -4.81 -1.70
C CYS A 171 -21.62 -4.35 -0.24
N PRO A 172 -22.53 -3.50 0.28
CA PRO A 172 -22.46 -3.00 1.64
C PRO A 172 -22.74 -4.08 2.71
N LYS A 173 -23.35 -5.22 2.32
CA LYS A 173 -23.76 -6.27 3.26
C LYS A 173 -22.68 -7.32 3.51
N CYS A 174 -21.99 -7.78 2.47
CA CYS A 174 -20.99 -8.86 2.59
C CYS A 174 -19.56 -8.41 2.30
N ALA A 175 -19.31 -7.11 2.06
CA ALA A 175 -18.02 -6.60 1.61
C ALA A 175 -17.45 -7.35 0.38
N GLY A 176 -18.34 -8.00 -0.38
CA GLY A 176 -18.06 -8.51 -1.72
C GLY A 176 -17.96 -7.35 -2.69
N GLY A 177 -17.23 -7.50 -3.78
CA GLY A 177 -17.15 -6.45 -4.79
C GLY A 177 -16.49 -6.93 -6.07
N GLY A 178 -17.01 -6.48 -7.21
CA GLY A 178 -16.56 -6.91 -8.53
C GLY A 178 -16.95 -5.91 -9.60
N TRP A 179 -16.46 -6.16 -10.82
CA TRP A 179 -16.83 -5.34 -11.96
C TRP A 179 -18.20 -5.70 -12.49
N VAL A 180 -18.92 -4.69 -12.92
CA VAL A 180 -20.25 -4.83 -13.48
C VAL A 180 -20.25 -4.28 -14.89
N ASP A 181 -20.99 -4.95 -15.77
CA ASP A 181 -21.25 -4.43 -17.10
C ASP A 181 -22.14 -3.19 -16.98
N ALA A 182 -21.70 -2.07 -17.55
CA ALA A 182 -22.44 -0.81 -17.56
C ALA A 182 -23.83 -0.95 -18.22
N ASN A 183 -24.02 -1.96 -19.07
CA ASN A 183 -25.26 -2.21 -19.78
C ASN A 183 -26.23 -3.13 -19.02
N GLN A 184 -25.82 -3.72 -17.89
CA GLN A 184 -26.69 -4.62 -17.12
C GLN A 184 -27.31 -3.90 -15.91
N PRO A 185 -28.64 -4.02 -15.70
CA PRO A 185 -29.27 -3.46 -14.52
C PRO A 185 -28.82 -4.19 -13.26
N LEU A 186 -28.22 -3.43 -12.35
CA LEU A 186 -27.71 -3.88 -11.05
C LEU A 186 -28.85 -4.24 -10.10
N SER A 187 -29.38 -5.45 -10.21
CA SER A 187 -30.55 -5.85 -9.44
C SER A 187 -30.22 -6.73 -8.23
N LYS A 188 -29.09 -7.45 -8.23
CA LYS A 188 -28.72 -8.36 -7.13
C LYS A 188 -27.21 -8.46 -6.94
N CYS A 189 -26.80 -8.50 -5.68
CA CYS A 189 -25.46 -8.89 -5.29
C CYS A 189 -25.25 -10.37 -5.67
N GLY A 190 -24.45 -10.66 -6.71
CA GLY A 190 -24.13 -12.03 -7.17
C GLY A 190 -23.18 -12.81 -6.24
N TRP A 191 -22.98 -12.31 -5.03
CA TRP A 191 -22.09 -12.84 -4.00
C TRP A 191 -22.94 -13.60 -2.98
N THR A 192 -22.37 -14.59 -2.30
CA THR A 192 -22.97 -15.24 -1.12
C THR A 192 -23.06 -14.24 0.02
N CYS A 193 -24.02 -13.34 -0.10
CA CYS A 193 -24.37 -12.36 0.90
C CYS A 193 -25.33 -13.05 1.89
N PRO A 194 -25.04 -13.04 3.20
CA PRO A 194 -25.93 -13.59 4.21
C PRO A 194 -27.24 -12.79 4.33
#